data_AF-T1DED8-F1
#
_entry.id   AF-T1DED8-F1
#
_cell.length_a   1.000
_cell.length_b   1.000
_cell.length_c   1.000
_cell.angle_alpha   90.00
_cell.angle_beta   90.00
_cell.angle_gamma   90.00
#
_symmetry.space_group_name_H-M   'P 1'
#
loop_
_entity.id
_entity.type
_entity.pdbx_description
1 polymer ?
#
loop_
_entity_poly.entity_id
_entity_poly.type
_entity_poly.pdbx_seq_one_letter_code
_entity_poly.pdbx_strand_id
1 'polypeptide(L)' 'MVTRSLRAMRSGGIFDQVGYGFHRYSTDSSWTVPHFEKMLYDQGLLLRAYSEAYMVTGDGFFRRVVTEIVSFLSRELVS' A
#
# COMPACT_ATOMS: atom_id res chain seq x y z
N MET A 1 1.07 -17.24 2.67
CA MET A 1 -0.19 -16.64 2.19
C MET A 1 -0.16 -15.12 2.25
N VAL A 2 0.06 -14.52 3.43
CA VAL A 2 0.08 -13.05 3.63
C VAL A 2 1.09 -12.31 2.74
N THR A 3 2.35 -12.73 2.70
CA THR A 3 3.41 -12.07 1.92
C THR A 3 3.12 -12.02 0.42
N ARG A 4 2.48 -13.07 -0.12
CA ARG A 4 2.05 -13.12 -1.52
C ARG A 4 0.96 -12.09 -1.80
N SER A 5 -0.05 -11.99 -0.93
CA SER A 5 -1.14 -11.02 -1.09
C SER A 5 -0.64 -9.58 -1.02
N LEU A 6 0.23 -9.26 -0.05
CA LEU A 6 0.84 -7.93 0.05
C LEU A 6 1.68 -7.60 -1.19
N ARG A 7 2.52 -8.53 -1.65
CA ARG A 7 3.29 -8.33 -2.89
C ARG A 7 2.38 -8.09 -4.10
N ALA A 8 1.30 -8.84 -4.24
CA ALA A 8 0.34 -8.65 -5.33
C ALA A 8 -0.37 -7.29 -5.26
N MET A 9 -0.77 -6.84 -4.07
CA MET A 9 -1.38 -5.51 -3.89
C MET A 9 -0.42 -4.38 -4.25
N ARG A 10 0.83 -4.42 -3.79
CA ARG A 10 1.85 -3.42 -4.17
C ARG A 10 2.10 -3.44 -5.68
N SER A 11 2.23 -4.63 -6.27
CA SER A 11 2.52 -4.77 -7.70
C SER A 11 1.33 -4.51 -8.62
N GLY A 12 0.11 -4.41 -8.08
CA GLY A 12 -1.13 -4.22 -8.83
C GLY A 12 -1.56 -2.76 -8.97
N GLY A 13 -2.69 -2.55 -9.65
CA GLY A 13 -3.23 -1.23 -9.94
C GLY A 13 -3.80 -0.49 -8.74
N ILE A 14 -4.00 -1.18 -7.62
CA ILE A 14 -4.45 -0.56 -6.37
C ILE A 14 -3.34 0.25 -5.68
N PHE A 15 -2.06 0.03 -6.02
CA PHE A 15 -0.97 0.88 -5.55
C PHE A 15 -0.60 1.89 -6.63
N ASP A 16 -0.54 3.17 -6.24
CA ASP A 16 -0.07 4.23 -7.12
C ASP A 16 1.46 4.16 -7.26
N GLN A 17 1.93 3.71 -8.42
CA GLN A 17 3.36 3.52 -8.70
C GLN A 17 4.13 4.86 -8.83
N VAL A 18 3.43 5.98 -8.98
CA VAL A 18 4.03 7.31 -9.19
C VAL A 18 3.91 8.16 -7.93
N GLY A 19 2.69 8.33 -7.42
CA GLY A 19 2.39 9.16 -6.26
C GLY A 19 2.45 8.42 -4.93
N TYR A 20 2.62 7.09 -4.93
CA TYR A 20 2.54 6.22 -3.75
C TYR A 20 1.19 6.23 -3.03
N GLY A 21 1.06 5.33 -2.06
CA GLY A 21 -0.18 5.07 -1.35
C GLY A 21 -1.12 4.16 -2.13
N PHE A 22 -2.08 3.59 -1.39
CA PHE A 22 -3.07 2.67 -1.94
C PHE A 22 -4.40 3.35 -2.23
N HIS A 23 -4.97 3.02 -3.38
CA HIS A 23 -6.36 3.33 -3.69
C HIS A 23 -7.31 2.51 -2.83
N ARG A 24 -8.51 3.04 -2.60
CA ARG A 24 -9.50 2.45 -1.69
C ARG A 24 -9.97 1.07 -2.14
N TYR A 25 -10.24 0.92 -3.44
CA TYR A 25 -10.65 -0.34 -4.05
C TYR A 25 -10.38 -0.33 -5.56
N SER A 26 -10.49 -1.49 -6.19
CA SER A 26 -10.48 -1.61 -7.66
C SER A 26 -11.91 -1.76 -8.18
N THR A 27 -12.15 -1.19 -9.37
CA THR A 27 -13.44 -1.30 -10.06
C THR A 27 -13.59 -2.61 -10.82
N ASP A 28 -12.56 -3.46 -10.84
CA ASP A 28 -12.57 -4.76 -11.52
C ASP A 28 -12.00 -5.89 -10.63
N SER A 29 -12.33 -7.12 -10.99
CA SER A 29 -11.95 -8.31 -10.22
C SER A 29 -10.47 -8.69 -10.31
N SER A 30 -9.75 -8.15 -11.31
CA SER A 30 -8.31 -8.39 -11.49
C SER A 30 -7.44 -7.39 -10.72
N TRP A 31 -8.05 -6.39 -10.08
CA TRP A 31 -7.38 -5.33 -9.32
C TRP A 31 -6.48 -4.44 -10.18
N THR A 32 -6.86 -4.23 -11.43
CA THR A 32 -6.05 -3.50 -12.41
C THR A 32 -6.42 -2.02 -12.47
N VAL A 33 -7.71 -1.69 -12.43
CA VAL A 33 -8.23 -0.33 -12.51
C VAL A 33 -8.67 0.11 -11.11
N PRO A 34 -7.99 1.09 -10.47
CA PRO A 34 -8.39 1.59 -9.17
C PRO A 34 -9.54 2.58 -9.27
N HIS A 35 -10.30 2.71 -8.18
CA HIS A 35 -10.99 3.95 -7.87
C HIS A 35 -9.98 4.93 -7.27
N PHE A 36 -9.76 6.08 -7.91
CA PHE A 36 -8.60 6.93 -7.62
C PHE A 36 -8.57 7.59 -6.22
N GLU A 37 -9.66 7.50 -5.46
CA GLU A 37 -9.71 7.93 -4.06
C GLU A 37 -8.71 7.16 -3.18
N LYS A 38 -8.02 7.88 -2.29
CA LYS A 38 -7.13 7.33 -1.26
C LYS A 38 -7.53 7.90 0.10
N MET A 39 -7.78 7.03 1.07
CA MET A 39 -8.24 7.45 2.41
C MET A 39 -7.16 7.16 3.46
N LEU A 40 -7.10 8.04 4.48
CA LEU A 40 -6.14 7.93 5.58
C LEU A 40 -6.24 6.59 6.33
N TYR A 41 -7.46 6.10 6.58
CA TYR A 41 -7.65 4.87 7.34
C TYR A 41 -7.13 3.63 6.57
N ASP A 42 -7.32 3.57 5.25
CA ASP A 42 -6.80 2.49 4.41
C ASP A 42 -5.27 2.49 4.43
N GLN A 43 -4.65 3.67 4.30
CA GLN A 43 -3.19 3.79 4.44
C GLN A 43 -2.72 3.33 5.81
N GLY A 44 -3.40 3.72 6.90
CA GLY A 44 -3.02 3.36 8.26
C GLY A 44 -3.08 1.85 8.50
N LEU A 45 -4.13 1.18 8.02
CA LEU A 45 -4.25 -0.28 8.11
C LEU A 45 -3.16 -0.99 7.31
N LEU A 46 -2.88 -0.52 6.09
CA LEU A 46 -1.84 -1.11 5.25
C LEU A 46 -0.44 -0.83 5.80
N LEU A 47 -0.18 0.37 6.31
CA LEU A 47 1.08 0.72 6.96
C LEU A 47 1.40 -0.27 8.08
N ARG A 48 0.40 -0.60 8.92
CA ARG A 48 0.54 -1.63 9.95
C ARG A 48 0.84 -3.00 9.36
N ALA A 49 0.05 -3.47 8.40
CA ALA A 49 0.21 -4.80 7.80
C ALA A 49 1.59 -4.99 7.14
N TYR A 50 2.07 -3.99 6.39
CA TYR A 50 3.40 -4.03 5.78
C TYR A 50 4.53 -3.91 6.81
N SER A 51 4.33 -3.15 7.89
CA SER A 51 5.31 -3.05 8.99
C SER A 51 5.45 -4.39 9.72
N GLU A 52 4.33 -5.03 10.08
CA GLU A 52 4.31 -6.36 10.70
C GLU A 52 4.95 -7.40 9.77
N ALA A 53 4.67 -7.35 8.46
CA ALA A 53 5.31 -8.22 7.48
C ALA A 53 6.84 -8.02 7.44
N TYR A 54 7.32 -6.77 7.50
CA TYR A 54 8.74 -6.50 7.58
C TYR A 54 9.36 -7.05 8.88
N MET A 55 8.72 -6.82 10.03
CA MET A 55 9.22 -7.29 11.33
C MET A 55 9.36 -8.81 11.39
N VAL A 56 8.41 -9.55 10.82
CA VAL A 56 8.43 -11.02 10.84
C VAL A 56 9.42 -11.59 9.82
N THR A 57 9.55 -10.97 8.65
CA THR A 57 10.31 -11.56 7.53
C THR A 57 11.72 -11.01 7.36
N GLY A 58 11.99 -9.80 7.86
CA GLY A 58 13.23 -9.05 7.58
C GLY A 58 13.37 -8.58 6.12
N ASP A 59 12.37 -8.81 5.27
CA ASP A 59 12.46 -8.55 3.83
C ASP A 59 12.35 -7.05 3.51
N GLY A 60 13.43 -6.49 2.96
CA GLY A 60 13.53 -5.08 2.62
C GLY A 60 12.48 -4.58 1.62
N PHE A 61 11.79 -5.47 0.90
CA PHE A 61 10.63 -5.13 0.09
C PHE A 61 9.53 -4.46 0.93
N PHE A 62 9.13 -5.05 2.05
CA PHE A 62 8.03 -4.52 2.87
C PHE A 62 8.41 -3.21 3.53
N ARG A 63 9.66 -3.06 3.98
CA ARG A 63 10.20 -1.79 4.48
C ARG A 63 10.08 -0.67 3.45
N ARG A 64 10.39 -0.95 2.18
CA ARG A 64 10.24 0.04 1.10
C ARG A 64 8.79 0.50 0.96
N VAL A 65 7.84 -0.42 0.96
CA VAL A 65 6.41 -0.09 0.84
C VAL A 65 5.93 0.75 2.03
N VAL A 66 6.38 0.44 3.25
CA VAL A 66 6.12 1.27 4.43
C VAL A 66 6.59 2.70 4.22
N THR A 67 7.82 2.90 3.73
CA THR A 67 8.37 4.23 3.45
C THR A 67 7.58 4.95 2.34
N GLU A 68 7.16 4.24 1.30
CA GLU A 68 6.33 4.79 0.21
C GLU A 68 4.97 5.28 0.75
N ILE A 69 4.30 4.49 1.62
CA ILE A 69 3.04 4.89 2.27
C ILE A 69 3.25 6.13 3.15
N VAL A 70 4.29 6.14 3.98
CA VAL A 70 4.60 7.30 4.86
C VAL A 70 4.87 8.55 4.03
N SER A 71 5.59 8.42 2.92
CA SER A 71 5.86 9.54 2.02
C SER A 71 4.56 10.14 1.44
N PHE A 72 3.61 9.31 1.03
CA PHE A 72 2.30 9.76 0.59
C PHE A 72 1.53 10.45 1.73
N LEU A 73 1.45 9.80 2.90
CA LEU A 73 0.73 10.35 4.06
C LEU A 73 1.24 11.74 4.44
N SER A 74 2.56 11.87 4.62
CA SER A 74 3.19 13.13 5.00
C SER A 74 2.99 14.25 3.98
N ARG A 75 2.84 13.91 2.70
CA ARG A 75 2.65 14.90 1.64
C ARG A 75 1.20 15.32 1.47
N GLU A 76 0.24 14.41 1.65
CA GLU A 76 -1.14 14.61 1.20
C GLU A 76 -2.18 14.62 2.32
N LEU A 77 -1.95 13.95 3.45
CA LEU A 77 -3.01 13.65 4.42
C LEU A 77 -2.73 14.05 5.87
N VAL A 78 -1.48 14.34 6.22
CA VAL A 78 -1.10 14.74 7.60
C VAL A 78 -0.26 16.01 7.67
N SER A 79 -0.21 16.79 6.57
CA SER A 79 0.47 18.08 6.48
C SER A 79 -0.33 19.20 7.15
#